data_AF-A0A818RAH0-F1
#
_entry.id   AF-A0A818RAH0-F1
#
_cell.length_a   1.000
_cell.length_b   1.000
_cell.length_c   1.000
_cell.angle_alpha   90.00
_cell.angle_beta   90.00
_cell.angle_gamma   90.00
#
_symmetry.space_group_name_H-M   'P 1'
#
loop_
_entity.id
_entity.type
_entity.pdbx_description
1 polymer ?
#
loop_
_entity_poly.entity_id
_entity_poly.type
_entity_poly.pdbx_seq_one_letter_code
_entity_poly.pdbx_strand_id
1 'polypeptide(L)'
;MTASTLDNDQLTEEAERLARTRYPCPPFIVRFPSSNIKEQKVSEELCKHLKDNKQLQLELIGYRRSTLKYAANECDILLFVKDNLSFSFLYNDTNGPTTLLRSTFTRLKSPSIPPQLSVIMKSVGLSINIEDFTTELRSMFSSLENVVRMKNRFQKEITLVKLEFNCRVERENLLSDGKLRACSISFPVVEYLAQARVLICGKCCSIGHFRRQCRQNCETCRTCRQAVSYIKQHLPLCSKQPHCIHCKQNHASDDMRCSEVKNLRANLTRRLLNSNNGLISASSSPGYLYDQSNFPRLPYA
;
A
#
# COMPACT_ATOMS: atom_id res chain seq x y z
N MET A 1 29.78 6.00 -19.17
CA MET A 1 29.21 4.66 -19.42
C MET A 1 27.76 4.84 -19.83
N THR A 2 27.43 4.23 -20.95
CA THR A 2 26.28 4.47 -21.84
C THR A 2 24.94 4.53 -21.11
N ALA A 3 24.26 5.66 -21.29
CA ALA A 3 22.85 5.79 -20.98
C ALA A 3 22.08 4.77 -21.83
N SER A 4 21.46 3.79 -21.17
CA SER A 4 20.39 3.02 -21.80
C SER A 4 19.27 4.00 -22.11
N THR A 5 19.13 4.37 -23.37
CA THR A 5 17.88 4.82 -23.94
C THR A 5 16.82 3.80 -23.52
N LEU A 6 15.97 4.19 -22.57
CA LEU A 6 14.78 3.42 -22.26
C LEU A 6 13.89 3.53 -23.50
N ASP A 7 13.95 2.53 -24.37
CA ASP A 7 12.86 2.25 -25.28
C ASP A 7 11.60 2.17 -24.42
N ASN A 8 10.66 3.07 -24.68
CA ASN A 8 9.41 3.25 -23.93
C ASN A 8 8.50 2.01 -23.94
N ASP A 9 8.90 0.92 -24.60
CA ASP A 9 8.06 -0.24 -24.89
C ASP A 9 8.43 -1.56 -24.22
N GLN A 10 9.63 -1.72 -23.64
CA GLN A 10 9.99 -2.97 -22.94
C GLN A 10 9.92 -2.81 -21.42
N LEU A 11 8.69 -2.82 -20.92
CA LEU A 11 8.41 -3.14 -19.53
C LEU A 11 8.92 -4.56 -19.24
N THR A 12 9.77 -4.70 -18.23
CA THR A 12 10.25 -6.03 -17.80
C THR A 12 9.10 -6.86 -17.22
N GLU A 13 9.18 -8.18 -17.37
CA GLU A 13 8.21 -9.10 -16.79
C GLU A 13 8.09 -8.90 -15.26
N GLU A 14 9.19 -8.56 -14.58
CA GLU A 14 9.17 -8.25 -13.15
C GLU A 14 8.43 -6.96 -12.81
N ALA A 15 8.55 -5.92 -13.65
CA ALA A 15 7.80 -4.68 -13.46
C ALA A 15 6.30 -4.95 -13.64
N GLU A 16 5.92 -5.72 -14.65
CA GLU A 16 4.54 -6.11 -14.85
C GLU A 16 4.02 -6.99 -13.72
N ARG A 17 4.82 -7.97 -13.26
CA ARG A 17 4.47 -8.81 -12.12
C ARG A 17 4.27 -7.98 -10.86
N LEU A 18 5.18 -7.05 -10.54
CA LEU A 18 5.01 -6.15 -9.40
C LEU A 18 3.76 -5.27 -9.56
N ALA A 19 3.52 -4.75 -10.77
CA ALA A 19 2.35 -3.93 -11.05
C ALA A 19 1.04 -4.71 -10.88
N ARG A 20 1.02 -6.01 -11.20
CA ARG A 20 -0.09 -6.94 -10.97
C ARG A 20 -0.29 -7.26 -9.48
N THR A 21 0.74 -7.12 -8.64
CA THR A 21 0.56 -7.30 -7.20
C THR A 21 -0.38 -6.22 -6.66
N ARG A 22 -1.44 -6.64 -5.96
CA ARG A 22 -2.30 -5.68 -5.25
C ARG A 22 -1.48 -4.96 -4.18
N TYR A 23 -1.91 -3.75 -3.82
CA TYR A 23 -1.26 -2.98 -2.78
C TYR A 23 -1.18 -3.80 -1.49
N PRO A 24 0.00 -4.09 -0.93
CA PRO A 24 0.06 -4.82 0.33
C PRO A 24 -0.73 -4.06 1.39
N CYS A 25 -1.51 -4.79 2.18
CA CYS A 25 -2.17 -4.23 3.34
C CYS A 25 -1.11 -3.55 4.24
N PRO A 26 -1.33 -2.32 4.71
CA PRO A 26 -0.40 -1.70 5.63
C PRO A 26 -0.29 -2.52 6.91
N PRO A 27 0.90 -2.59 7.53
CA PRO A 27 1.10 -3.44 8.70
C PRO A 27 0.36 -2.91 9.91
N PHE A 28 -0.14 -3.83 10.73
CA PHE A 28 -0.56 -3.52 12.09
C PHE A 28 0.67 -3.44 12.98
N ILE A 29 0.68 -2.50 13.93
CA ILE A 29 1.79 -2.34 14.86
C ILE A 29 1.30 -2.61 16.27
N VAL A 30 1.92 -3.60 16.92
CA VAL A 30 1.69 -3.93 18.32
C VAL A 30 2.94 -3.63 19.13
N ARG A 31 2.77 -2.89 20.22
CA ARG A 31 3.83 -2.45 21.11
C ARG A 31 3.81 -3.26 22.39
N PHE A 32 4.96 -3.79 22.76
CA PHE A 32 5.17 -4.48 24.03
C PHE A 32 6.11 -3.67 24.93
N PRO A 33 5.90 -3.69 26.26
CA PRO A 33 6.75 -3.02 27.23
C PRO A 33 8.08 -3.76 27.50
N SER A 34 8.35 -4.85 26.77
CA SER A 34 9.54 -5.68 26.93
C SER A 34 10.23 -5.94 25.60
N SER A 35 11.55 -5.77 25.56
CA SER A 35 12.39 -6.05 24.39
C SER A 35 12.56 -7.54 24.10
N ASN A 36 12.22 -8.42 25.06
CA ASN A 36 12.49 -9.86 24.97
C ASN A 36 11.38 -10.65 24.23
N ILE A 37 10.42 -9.96 23.63
CA ILE A 37 9.30 -10.57 22.91
C ILE A 37 9.75 -11.10 21.55
N LYS A 38 9.58 -12.40 21.30
CA LYS A 38 9.88 -13.00 19.99
C LYS A 38 8.71 -12.79 19.03
N GLU A 39 9.00 -12.24 17.85
CA GLU A 39 8.01 -11.83 16.84
C GLU A 39 7.19 -13.01 16.33
N GLN A 40 7.86 -14.14 16.09
CA GLN A 40 7.21 -15.39 15.69
C GLN A 40 6.14 -15.82 16.69
N LYS A 41 6.47 -15.81 17.99
CA LYS A 41 5.53 -16.24 19.03
C LYS A 41 4.31 -15.32 19.12
N VAL A 42 4.48 -14.02 18.92
CA VAL A 42 3.36 -13.06 18.86
C VAL A 42 2.40 -13.43 17.73
N SER A 43 2.94 -13.72 16.54
CA SER A 43 2.11 -14.10 15.39
C SER A 43 1.35 -15.42 15.63
N GLU A 44 2.03 -16.43 16.18
CA GLU A 44 1.45 -17.75 16.47
C GLU A 44 0.33 -17.65 17.50
N GLU A 45 0.56 -16.91 18.59
CA GLU A 45 -0.45 -16.75 19.65
C GLU A 45 -1.64 -15.91 19.20
N LEU A 46 -1.42 -14.87 18.38
CA LEU A 46 -2.50 -14.08 17.80
C LEU A 46 -3.37 -14.93 16.86
N CYS A 47 -2.75 -15.69 15.95
CA CYS A 47 -3.48 -16.59 15.05
C CYS A 47 -4.24 -17.66 15.85
N LYS A 48 -3.61 -18.23 16.88
CA LYS A 48 -4.25 -19.20 17.76
C LYS A 48 -5.45 -18.61 18.49
N HIS A 49 -5.29 -17.43 19.10
CA HIS A 49 -6.37 -16.75 19.83
C HIS A 49 -7.60 -16.50 18.95
N LEU A 50 -7.39 -16.01 17.72
CA LEU A 50 -8.48 -15.72 16.79
C LEU A 50 -9.16 -17.00 16.30
N LYS A 51 -8.39 -18.06 16.07
CA LYS A 51 -8.94 -19.36 15.69
C LYS A 51 -9.77 -19.96 16.82
N ASP A 52 -9.22 -20.01 18.03
CA ASP A 52 -9.82 -20.72 19.16
C ASP A 52 -11.04 -19.97 19.73
N ASN A 53 -10.99 -18.63 19.82
CA ASN A 53 -12.04 -17.84 20.48
C ASN A 53 -13.07 -17.23 19.53
N LYS A 54 -12.71 -17.04 18.26
CA LYS A 54 -13.56 -16.33 17.28
C LYS A 54 -13.86 -17.17 16.04
N GLN A 55 -13.30 -18.37 15.92
CA GLN A 55 -13.36 -19.19 14.70
C GLN A 55 -12.89 -18.44 13.44
N LEU A 56 -11.99 -17.47 13.62
CA LEU A 56 -11.45 -16.66 12.56
C LEU A 56 -10.06 -17.16 12.16
N GLN A 57 -9.88 -17.44 10.88
CA GLN A 57 -8.58 -17.79 10.33
C GLN A 57 -7.85 -16.51 9.89
N LEU A 58 -6.86 -16.09 10.68
CA LEU A 58 -5.98 -14.98 10.33
C LEU A 58 -4.85 -15.46 9.41
N GLU A 59 -4.74 -14.88 8.23
CA GLU A 59 -3.63 -15.12 7.32
C GLU A 59 -2.61 -13.99 7.42
N LEU A 60 -1.42 -14.32 7.94
CA LEU A 60 -0.25 -13.43 7.97
C LEU A 60 0.73 -13.84 6.88
N ILE A 61 1.31 -12.87 6.20
CA ILE A 61 2.40 -13.11 5.26
C ILE A 61 3.78 -12.88 5.87
N GLY A 62 3.82 -12.17 6.99
CA GLY A 62 5.05 -11.98 7.71
C GLY A 62 4.88 -11.12 8.94
N TYR A 63 5.95 -11.06 9.69
CA TYR A 63 6.09 -10.24 10.87
C TYR A 63 7.53 -9.73 10.95
N ARG A 64 7.73 -8.58 11.57
CA ARG A 64 9.06 -8.01 11.76
C ARG A 64 9.08 -7.13 12.99
N ARG A 65 10.19 -7.08 13.71
CA ARG A 65 10.45 -6.04 14.68
C ARG A 65 10.77 -4.71 14.00
N SER A 66 10.20 -3.64 14.53
CA SER A 66 10.51 -2.28 14.08
C SER A 66 11.98 -1.98 14.36
N THR A 67 12.61 -1.23 13.45
CA THR A 67 13.98 -0.72 13.65
C THR A 67 13.99 0.65 14.31
N LEU A 68 12.81 1.26 14.49
CA LEU A 68 12.67 2.51 15.24
C LEU A 68 12.93 2.24 16.72
N LYS A 69 13.89 2.96 17.30
CA LYS A 69 14.18 2.88 18.74
C LYS A 69 13.15 3.72 19.50
N TYR A 70 12.48 3.09 20.46
CA TYR A 70 11.61 3.75 21.43
C TYR A 70 12.29 3.73 22.80
N ALA A 71 11.54 4.02 23.87
CA ALA A 71 12.02 3.93 25.24
C ALA A 71 12.79 2.61 25.46
N ALA A 72 13.80 2.64 26.34
CA ALA A 72 14.89 1.65 26.40
C ALA A 72 14.46 0.17 26.47
N ASN A 73 13.20 -0.12 26.85
CA ASN A 73 12.69 -1.48 27.04
C ASN A 73 11.46 -1.82 26.16
N GLU A 74 10.98 -0.92 25.32
CA GLU A 74 9.83 -1.20 24.45
C GLU A 74 10.24 -1.86 23.14
N CYS A 75 9.34 -2.67 22.57
CA CYS A 75 9.49 -3.11 21.19
C CYS A 75 8.18 -3.05 20.41
N ASP A 76 8.28 -2.60 19.15
CA ASP A 76 7.19 -2.61 18.19
C ASP A 76 7.35 -3.81 17.26
N ILE A 77 6.28 -4.58 17.11
CA ILE A 77 6.18 -5.69 16.18
C ILE A 77 5.17 -5.33 15.10
N LEU A 78 5.63 -5.37 13.86
CA LEU A 78 4.83 -5.16 12.66
C LEU A 78 4.27 -6.50 12.19
N LEU A 79 2.96 -6.57 11.98
CA LEU A 79 2.23 -7.73 11.48
C LEU A 79 1.70 -7.42 10.07
N PHE A 80 2.07 -8.23 9.09
CA PHE A 80 1.68 -8.07 7.69
C PHE A 80 0.61 -9.09 7.34
N VAL A 81 -0.63 -8.64 7.23
CA VAL A 81 -1.76 -9.49 6.84
C VAL A 81 -1.75 -9.82 5.34
N LYS A 82 -2.28 -10.99 5.00
CA LYS A 82 -2.32 -11.49 3.63
C LYS A 82 -3.39 -10.85 2.79
N ASP A 83 -4.60 -10.78 3.31
CA ASP A 83 -5.75 -10.42 2.52
C ASP A 83 -6.61 -9.38 3.23
N ASN A 84 -7.60 -8.89 2.50
CA ASN A 84 -8.52 -7.85 2.97
C ASN A 84 -9.42 -8.35 4.10
N LEU A 85 -9.67 -9.67 4.16
CA LEU A 85 -10.53 -10.28 5.18
C LEU A 85 -9.80 -10.30 6.53
N SER A 86 -8.56 -10.81 6.54
CA SER A 86 -7.61 -10.75 7.63
C SER A 86 -7.34 -9.31 8.09
N PHE A 87 -7.22 -8.37 7.15
CA PHE A 87 -7.13 -6.94 7.47
C PHE A 87 -8.37 -6.44 8.22
N SER A 88 -9.57 -6.69 7.68
CA SER A 88 -10.83 -6.26 8.27
C SER A 88 -10.99 -6.81 9.70
N PHE A 89 -10.61 -8.07 9.93
CA PHE A 89 -10.68 -8.70 11.25
C PHE A 89 -9.73 -8.07 12.26
N LEU A 90 -8.47 -7.81 11.89
CA LEU A 90 -7.52 -7.18 12.80
C LEU A 90 -7.82 -5.70 13.04
N TYR A 91 -8.43 -5.02 12.07
CA TYR A 91 -8.80 -3.61 12.18
C TYR A 91 -9.89 -3.37 13.24
N ASN A 92 -10.79 -4.34 13.43
CA ASN A 92 -11.80 -4.25 14.49
C ASN A 92 -11.21 -4.69 15.84
N ASP A 93 -10.97 -3.72 16.71
CA ASP A 93 -10.32 -3.92 18.02
C ASP A 93 -11.12 -4.79 18.99
N THR A 94 -12.44 -4.91 18.81
CA THR A 94 -13.28 -5.78 19.65
C THR A 94 -12.97 -7.27 19.47
N ASN A 95 -12.25 -7.63 18.40
CA ASN A 95 -11.88 -9.00 18.10
C ASN A 95 -10.49 -9.37 18.63
N GLY A 96 -9.72 -8.39 19.11
CA GLY A 96 -8.34 -8.59 19.52
C GLY A 96 -8.17 -9.18 20.91
N PRO A 97 -7.11 -9.99 21.16
CA PRO A 97 -6.72 -10.31 22.52
C PRO A 97 -6.27 -9.04 23.26
N THR A 98 -6.52 -8.97 24.56
CA THR A 98 -6.00 -7.90 25.44
C THR A 98 -4.58 -8.19 25.93
N THR A 99 -4.17 -9.46 25.89
CA THR A 99 -2.83 -9.92 26.26
C THR A 99 -2.31 -10.92 25.24
N LEU A 100 -1.01 -10.88 24.99
CA LEU A 100 -0.28 -11.86 24.18
C LEU A 100 1.00 -12.20 24.92
N LEU A 101 1.38 -13.48 24.96
CA LEU A 101 2.56 -14.00 25.64
C LEU A 101 2.55 -13.67 27.13
N ARG A 102 1.35 -13.66 27.75
CA ARG A 102 1.10 -13.22 29.13
C ARG A 102 1.56 -11.78 29.42
N SER A 103 1.73 -10.98 28.38
CA SER A 103 2.10 -9.57 28.46
C SER A 103 0.97 -8.72 27.90
N THR A 104 0.71 -7.59 28.54
CA THR A 104 -0.14 -6.56 27.94
C THR A 104 0.61 -5.92 26.77
N PHE A 105 -0.14 -5.52 25.76
CA PHE A 105 0.41 -4.84 24.61
C PHE A 105 -0.53 -3.71 24.21
N THR A 106 0.03 -2.71 23.53
CA THR A 106 -0.72 -1.60 22.97
C THR A 106 -0.76 -1.76 21.46
N ARG A 107 -1.95 -1.81 20.89
CA ARG A 107 -2.10 -1.60 19.44
C ARG A 107 -1.88 -0.13 19.16
N LEU A 108 -0.91 0.18 18.32
CA LEU A 108 -0.74 1.56 17.87
C LEU A 108 -1.81 1.91 16.84
N LYS A 109 -1.87 3.19 16.48
CA LYS A 109 -2.86 3.76 15.54
C LYS A 109 -3.18 2.81 14.39
N SER A 110 -4.48 2.62 14.15
CA SER A 110 -4.98 1.76 13.09
C SER A 110 -4.32 2.10 11.75
N PRO A 111 -3.86 1.09 10.98
CA PRO A 111 -3.23 1.31 9.68
C PRO A 111 -4.18 2.04 8.73
N SER A 112 -3.65 2.75 7.73
CA SER A 112 -4.51 3.32 6.68
C SER A 112 -5.29 2.22 5.94
N ILE A 113 -6.52 2.51 5.52
CA ILE A 113 -7.33 1.54 4.76
C ILE A 113 -6.65 1.23 3.42
N PRO A 114 -6.44 -0.07 3.09
CA PRO A 114 -5.84 -0.46 1.82
C PRO A 114 -6.77 -0.13 0.65
N PRO A 115 -6.23 0.18 -0.54
CA PRO A 115 -7.04 0.47 -1.73
C PRO A 115 -8.10 -0.59 -2.08
N GLN A 116 -7.83 -1.86 -1.75
CA GLN A 116 -8.75 -2.96 -2.01
C GLN A 116 -10.05 -2.91 -1.21
N LEU A 117 -10.07 -2.16 -0.10
CA LEU A 117 -11.26 -1.90 0.70
C LEU A 117 -11.86 -0.51 0.39
N SER A 118 -11.51 0.06 -0.76
CA SER A 118 -12.03 1.35 -1.20
C SER A 118 -12.90 1.22 -2.45
N VAL A 119 -13.81 2.17 -2.61
CA VAL A 119 -14.65 2.35 -3.81
C VAL A 119 -14.64 3.82 -4.23
N ILE A 120 -15.00 4.07 -5.48
CA ILE A 120 -15.22 5.41 -6.02
C ILE A 120 -16.69 5.59 -6.31
N MET A 121 -17.26 6.63 -5.71
CA MET A 121 -18.55 7.15 -6.08
C MET A 121 -18.39 8.28 -7.11
N LYS A 122 -19.12 8.18 -8.21
CA LYS A 122 -19.02 9.09 -9.35
C LYS A 122 -20.11 10.15 -9.32
N SER A 123 -19.85 11.26 -10.01
CA SER A 123 -20.85 12.32 -10.26
C SER A 123 -21.38 13.00 -9.00
N VAL A 124 -20.59 13.03 -7.93
CA VAL A 124 -20.95 13.77 -6.71
C VAL A 124 -20.66 15.25 -6.96
N GLY A 125 -21.72 16.07 -7.02
CA GLY A 125 -21.62 17.49 -7.32
C GLY A 125 -20.64 18.24 -6.41
N LEU A 126 -19.93 19.24 -6.96
CA LEU A 126 -18.97 20.05 -6.20
C LEU A 126 -19.63 20.97 -5.18
N SER A 127 -20.93 21.25 -5.34
CA SER A 127 -21.74 22.00 -4.39
C SER A 127 -22.14 21.19 -3.15
N ILE A 128 -21.99 19.86 -3.16
CA ILE A 128 -22.31 19.01 -2.02
C ILE A 128 -21.27 19.24 -0.93
N ASN A 129 -21.71 19.71 0.24
CA ASN A 129 -20.90 19.79 1.44
C ASN A 129 -20.44 18.38 1.84
N ILE A 130 -19.14 18.16 1.85
CA ILE A 130 -18.57 16.83 2.09
C ILE A 130 -18.75 16.38 3.55
N GLU A 131 -18.86 17.30 4.50
CA GLU A 131 -19.02 16.97 5.93
C GLU A 131 -20.42 16.44 6.22
N ASP A 132 -21.46 17.13 5.74
CA ASP A 132 -22.85 16.68 5.84
C ASP A 132 -23.05 15.35 5.11
N PHE A 133 -22.48 15.26 3.91
CA PHE A 133 -22.50 14.03 3.11
C PHE A 133 -21.78 12.88 3.80
N THR A 134 -20.67 13.13 4.47
CA THR A 134 -19.96 12.12 5.27
C THR A 134 -20.82 11.63 6.43
N THR A 135 -21.56 12.54 7.08
CA THR A 135 -22.46 12.20 8.19
C THR A 135 -23.60 11.30 7.73
N GLU A 136 -24.24 11.61 6.61
CA GLU A 136 -25.27 10.75 6.00
C GLU A 136 -24.69 9.37 5.64
N LEU A 137 -23.54 9.33 4.95
CA LEU A 137 -22.95 8.06 4.55
C LEU A 137 -22.54 7.19 5.75
N ARG A 138 -22.07 7.78 6.85
CA ARG A 138 -21.73 7.05 8.08
C ARG A 138 -22.94 6.53 8.83
N SER A 139 -24.11 7.15 8.67
CA SER A 139 -25.36 6.60 9.24
C SER A 139 -25.85 5.37 8.45
N MET A 140 -25.49 5.29 7.16
CA MET A 140 -25.80 4.14 6.31
C MET A 140 -24.80 2.99 6.46
N PHE A 141 -23.53 3.30 6.71
CA PHE A 141 -22.45 2.32 6.74
C PHE A 141 -21.61 2.39 7.99
N SER A 142 -21.70 1.35 8.82
CA SER A 142 -20.98 1.29 10.10
C SER A 142 -19.47 1.09 9.94
N SER A 143 -19.01 0.48 8.84
CA SER A 143 -17.58 0.27 8.57
C SER A 143 -16.91 1.39 7.78
N LEU A 144 -17.62 2.49 7.48
CA LEU A 144 -17.08 3.59 6.68
C LEU A 144 -16.15 4.48 7.52
N GLU A 145 -14.85 4.36 7.25
CA GLU A 145 -13.81 5.09 7.98
C GLU A 145 -13.63 6.49 7.41
N ASN A 146 -13.38 6.59 6.10
CA ASN A 146 -13.04 7.84 5.43
C ASN A 146 -13.91 8.08 4.19
N VAL A 147 -14.25 9.35 4.01
CA VAL A 147 -14.90 9.89 2.82
C VAL A 147 -14.02 11.01 2.29
N VAL A 148 -13.45 10.82 1.10
CA VAL A 148 -12.42 11.70 0.56
C VAL A 148 -12.84 12.23 -0.81
N ARG A 149 -13.13 13.53 -0.90
CA ARG A 149 -13.28 14.23 -2.18
C ARG A 149 -11.94 14.20 -2.92
N MET A 150 -11.92 13.61 -4.11
CA MET A 150 -10.70 13.53 -4.90
C MET A 150 -10.32 14.89 -5.47
N LYS A 151 -9.02 15.08 -5.75
CA LYS A 151 -8.47 16.28 -6.38
C LYS A 151 -7.75 15.93 -7.67
N ASN A 152 -7.78 16.85 -8.63
CA ASN A 152 -7.02 16.73 -9.87
C ASN A 152 -5.54 17.11 -9.66
N ARG A 153 -4.75 17.07 -10.75
CA ARG A 153 -3.32 17.43 -10.74
C ARG A 153 -3.01 18.85 -10.26
N PHE A 154 -3.99 19.74 -10.28
CA PHE A 154 -3.89 21.14 -9.84
C PHE A 154 -4.45 21.35 -8.43
N GLN A 155 -4.66 20.27 -7.65
CA GLN A 155 -5.23 20.30 -6.30
C GLN A 155 -6.66 20.84 -6.22
N LYS A 156 -7.37 20.93 -7.36
CA LYS A 156 -8.78 21.30 -7.39
C LYS A 156 -9.65 20.06 -7.21
N GLU A 157 -10.70 20.18 -6.41
CA GLU A 157 -11.66 19.11 -6.18
C GLU A 157 -12.37 18.70 -7.47
N ILE A 158 -12.71 17.42 -7.56
CA ILE A 158 -13.42 16.83 -8.70
C ILE A 158 -14.65 16.06 -8.20
N THR A 159 -15.53 15.69 -9.13
CA THR A 159 -16.82 15.02 -8.84
C THR A 159 -16.70 13.55 -8.43
N LEU A 160 -15.49 13.09 -8.07
CA LEU A 160 -15.23 11.75 -7.58
C LEU A 160 -15.03 11.80 -6.06
N VAL A 161 -15.71 10.90 -5.35
CA VAL A 161 -15.52 10.70 -3.91
C VAL A 161 -15.04 9.28 -3.68
N LYS A 162 -13.93 9.15 -2.96
CA LYS A 162 -13.41 7.87 -2.50
C LYS A 162 -14.03 7.55 -1.14
N LEU A 163 -14.59 6.34 -1.02
CA LEU A 163 -15.08 5.80 0.24
C LEU A 163 -14.13 4.68 0.68
N GLU A 164 -13.72 4.69 1.94
CA GLU A 164 -12.79 3.72 2.53
C GLU A 164 -13.49 2.94 3.65
N PHE A 165 -13.59 1.63 3.48
CA PHE A 165 -14.27 0.74 4.42
C PHE A 165 -13.27 -0.08 5.22
N ASN A 166 -13.57 -0.34 6.49
CA ASN A 166 -12.82 -1.31 7.29
C ASN A 166 -13.38 -2.75 7.17
N CYS A 167 -14.54 -2.92 6.54
CA CYS A 167 -15.20 -4.22 6.35
C CYS A 167 -15.27 -4.60 4.88
N ARG A 168 -14.70 -5.76 4.54
CA ARG A 168 -14.78 -6.33 3.19
C ARG A 168 -16.21 -6.56 2.71
N VAL A 169 -17.07 -7.11 3.56
CA VAL A 169 -18.43 -7.55 3.18
C VAL A 169 -19.30 -6.35 2.78
N GLU A 170 -19.31 -5.30 3.60
CA GLU A 170 -20.10 -4.08 3.33
C GLU A 170 -19.63 -3.40 2.03
N ARG A 171 -18.31 -3.36 1.80
CA ARG A 171 -17.72 -2.88 0.53
C ARG A 171 -18.14 -3.73 -0.68
N GLU A 172 -18.12 -5.06 -0.56
CA GLU A 172 -18.48 -5.97 -1.64
C GLU A 172 -19.97 -5.87 -1.99
N ASN A 173 -20.84 -5.76 -0.98
CA ASN A 173 -22.28 -5.54 -1.18
C ASN A 173 -22.53 -4.24 -1.95
N LEU A 174 -21.90 -3.13 -1.53
CA LEU A 174 -22.04 -1.83 -2.20
C LEU A 174 -21.58 -1.87 -3.67
N LEU A 175 -20.52 -2.63 -3.97
CA LEU A 175 -20.07 -2.81 -5.35
C LEU A 175 -20.98 -3.71 -6.18
N SER A 176 -21.55 -4.75 -5.57
CA SER A 176 -22.52 -5.61 -6.23
C SER A 176 -23.77 -4.82 -6.61
N ASP A 177 -24.20 -3.88 -5.77
CA ASP A 177 -25.32 -2.98 -6.06
C ASP A 177 -24.97 -1.98 -7.18
N GLY A 178 -23.71 -1.59 -7.29
CA GLY A 178 -23.17 -0.70 -8.33
C GLY A 178 -23.66 0.75 -8.23
N LYS A 179 -24.51 1.07 -7.27
CA LYS A 179 -25.07 2.41 -7.03
C LYS A 179 -25.37 2.62 -5.55
N LEU A 180 -25.31 3.88 -5.13
CA LEU A 180 -25.65 4.30 -3.77
C LEU A 180 -26.64 5.45 -3.82
N ARG A 181 -27.67 5.41 -2.98
CA ARG A 181 -28.60 6.54 -2.83
C ARG A 181 -28.23 7.36 -1.60
N ALA A 182 -27.93 8.65 -1.79
CA ALA A 182 -27.66 9.61 -0.72
C ALA A 182 -28.15 11.01 -1.16
N CYS A 183 -28.60 11.86 -0.25
CA CYS A 183 -29.22 13.16 -0.56
C CYS A 183 -30.35 13.03 -1.61
N SER A 184 -31.13 11.94 -1.57
CA SER A 184 -32.16 11.59 -2.58
C SER A 184 -31.65 11.36 -4.01
N ILE A 185 -30.34 11.43 -4.25
CA ILE A 185 -29.68 11.21 -5.56
C ILE A 185 -29.07 9.82 -5.57
N SER A 186 -29.09 9.14 -6.73
CA SER A 186 -28.40 7.88 -6.93
C SER A 186 -27.06 8.11 -7.64
N PHE A 187 -25.98 7.68 -7.00
CA PHE A 187 -24.62 7.80 -7.51
C PHE A 187 -24.09 6.45 -7.98
N PRO A 188 -23.48 6.36 -9.17
CA PRO A 188 -22.76 5.16 -9.58
C PRO A 188 -21.56 4.91 -8.68
N VAL A 189 -21.37 3.66 -8.27
CA VAL A 189 -20.23 3.21 -7.46
C VAL A 189 -19.42 2.20 -8.25
N VAL A 190 -18.10 2.34 -8.23
CA VAL A 190 -17.16 1.42 -8.87
C VAL A 190 -16.00 1.10 -7.95
N GLU A 191 -15.29 0.01 -8.23
CA GLU A 191 -14.07 -0.34 -7.51
C GLU A 191 -13.02 0.77 -7.63
N TYR A 192 -12.34 1.09 -6.52
CA TYR A 192 -11.17 1.95 -6.56
C TYR A 192 -9.96 1.16 -7.05
N LEU A 193 -9.47 1.53 -8.24
CA LEU A 193 -8.30 0.92 -8.85
C LEU A 193 -7.10 1.83 -8.64
N ALA A 194 -6.32 1.53 -7.60
CA ALA A 194 -5.11 2.27 -7.32
C ALA A 194 -4.07 2.06 -8.43
N GLN A 195 -3.26 3.09 -8.66
CA GLN A 195 -2.27 3.10 -9.73
C GLN A 195 -1.21 2.00 -9.51
N ALA A 196 -0.66 1.44 -10.58
CA ALA A 196 0.37 0.41 -10.43
C ALA A 196 1.61 0.94 -9.67
N ARG A 197 2.30 0.05 -8.94
CA ARG A 197 3.62 0.38 -8.38
C ARG A 197 4.67 0.24 -9.46
N VAL A 198 5.57 1.23 -9.55
CA VAL A 198 6.72 1.16 -10.45
C VAL A 198 7.87 0.51 -9.69
N LEU A 199 8.41 -0.59 -10.25
CA LEU A 199 9.59 -1.25 -9.70
C LEU A 199 10.81 -0.38 -9.96
N ILE A 200 11.36 0.25 -8.92
CA ILE A 200 12.62 0.99 -8.97
C ILE A 200 13.66 0.24 -8.14
N CYS A 201 14.79 -0.10 -8.77
CA CYS A 201 15.86 -0.83 -8.12
C CYS A 201 16.52 0.04 -7.04
N GLY A 202 16.51 -0.43 -5.79
CA GLY A 202 17.14 0.28 -4.68
C GLY A 202 18.68 0.34 -4.72
N LYS A 203 19.35 -0.26 -5.71
CA LYS A 203 20.81 -0.20 -5.89
C LYS A 203 21.21 0.80 -6.97
N CYS A 204 20.70 0.66 -8.19
CA CYS A 204 21.05 1.52 -9.33
C CYS A 204 20.04 2.63 -9.62
N CYS A 205 18.89 2.65 -8.94
CA CYS A 205 17.75 3.53 -9.23
C CYS A 205 17.12 3.33 -10.62
N SER A 206 17.57 2.37 -11.42
CA SER A 206 16.92 2.03 -12.69
C SER A 206 15.59 1.31 -12.47
N ILE A 207 14.71 1.45 -13.45
CA ILE A 207 13.39 0.82 -13.44
C ILE A 207 13.50 -0.66 -13.84
N GLY A 208 12.60 -1.49 -13.32
CA GLY A 208 12.28 -2.78 -13.90
C GLY A 208 12.99 -4.00 -13.33
N HIS A 209 13.75 -3.88 -12.25
CA HIS A 209 14.36 -5.06 -11.63
C HIS A 209 14.52 -4.93 -10.12
N PHE A 210 14.58 -6.08 -9.46
CA PHE A 210 14.85 -6.14 -8.03
C PHE A 210 16.34 -5.94 -7.75
N ARG A 211 16.66 -5.37 -6.58
CA ARG A 211 18.05 -5.16 -6.14
C ARG A 211 18.90 -6.43 -6.19
N ARG A 212 18.32 -7.60 -5.89
CA ARG A 212 18.99 -8.92 -5.94
C ARG A 212 19.43 -9.35 -7.35
N GLN A 213 18.78 -8.84 -8.40
CA GLN A 213 19.10 -9.10 -9.80
C GLN A 213 19.93 -7.96 -10.42
N CYS A 214 20.28 -6.94 -9.65
CA CYS A 214 21.01 -5.79 -10.15
C CYS A 214 22.47 -6.16 -10.41
N ARG A 215 22.88 -6.10 -11.68
CA ARG A 215 24.26 -6.39 -12.13
C ARG A 215 25.23 -5.22 -11.94
N GLN A 216 24.76 -4.06 -11.51
CA GLN A 216 25.64 -2.90 -11.31
C GLN A 216 26.56 -3.16 -10.12
N ASN A 217 27.86 -2.89 -10.26
CA ASN A 217 28.82 -3.12 -9.18
C ASN A 217 28.64 -2.09 -8.05
N CYS A 218 28.59 -0.81 -8.40
CA CYS A 218 28.43 0.31 -7.47
C CYS A 218 26.94 0.60 -7.18
N GLU A 219 26.65 1.13 -6.00
CA GLU A 219 25.35 1.73 -5.72
C GLU A 219 25.25 3.11 -6.38
N THR A 220 24.04 3.59 -6.62
CA THR A 220 23.79 4.94 -7.14
C THR A 220 23.18 5.77 -6.02
N CYS A 221 23.81 6.89 -5.69
CA CYS A 221 23.25 7.82 -4.72
C CYS A 221 21.89 8.35 -5.22
N ARG A 222 20.83 8.16 -4.43
CA ARG A 222 19.46 8.56 -4.80
C ARG A 222 19.30 10.07 -4.98
N THR A 223 20.17 10.84 -4.33
CA THR A 223 20.14 12.30 -4.38
C THR A 223 20.99 12.82 -5.53
N CYS A 224 22.29 12.57 -5.54
CA CYS A 224 23.22 13.20 -6.50
C CYS A 224 23.55 12.33 -7.74
N ARG A 225 23.03 11.09 -7.82
CA ARG A 225 23.30 10.09 -8.87
C ARG A 225 24.74 9.59 -8.99
N GLN A 226 25.65 9.95 -8.10
CA GLN A 226 27.01 9.43 -8.17
C GLN A 226 27.02 7.91 -7.93
N ALA A 227 27.79 7.19 -8.75
CA ALA A 227 28.08 5.79 -8.53
C ALA A 227 29.08 5.68 -7.38
N VAL A 228 28.72 4.93 -6.35
CA VAL A 228 29.47 4.83 -5.09
C VAL A 228 29.60 3.38 -4.67
N SER A 229 30.82 2.98 -4.30
CA SER A 229 31.08 1.63 -3.80
C SER A 229 30.45 1.40 -2.43
N TYR A 230 30.37 2.45 -1.60
CA TYR A 230 29.79 2.36 -0.25
C TYR A 230 28.96 3.60 0.09
N ILE A 231 27.63 3.44 0.08
CA ILE A 231 26.68 4.57 0.22
C ILE A 231 26.83 5.30 1.56
N LYS A 232 27.12 4.59 2.67
CA LYS A 232 27.21 5.22 4.01
C LYS A 232 28.39 6.20 4.12
N GLN A 233 29.49 5.93 3.43
CA GLN A 233 30.64 6.85 3.38
C GLN A 233 30.39 8.02 2.44
N HIS A 234 29.53 7.84 1.43
CA HIS A 234 29.16 8.92 0.52
C HIS A 234 28.15 9.90 1.14
N LEU A 235 27.24 9.46 2.01
CA LEU A 235 26.18 10.32 2.56
C LEU A 235 26.68 11.65 3.17
N PRO A 236 27.80 11.69 3.95
CA PRO A 236 28.37 12.94 4.46
C PRO A 236 28.96 13.85 3.37
N LEU A 237 29.45 13.27 2.26
CA LEU A 237 30.15 13.96 1.16
C LEU A 237 29.22 14.30 -0.01
N CYS A 238 27.96 13.90 0.06
CA CYS A 238 26.99 14.10 -0.99
C CYS A 238 26.73 15.59 -1.20
N SER A 239 26.69 16.03 -2.47
CA SER A 239 26.34 17.40 -2.84
C SER A 239 24.92 17.81 -2.42
N LYS A 240 24.08 16.83 -2.04
CA LYS A 240 22.66 16.97 -1.66
C LYS A 240 21.78 17.66 -2.71
N GLN A 241 22.30 17.89 -3.92
CA GLN A 241 21.53 18.43 -5.03
C GLN A 241 20.76 17.29 -5.71
N PRO A 242 19.42 17.27 -5.60
CA PRO A 242 18.63 16.15 -6.07
C PRO A 242 18.59 16.14 -7.60
N HIS A 243 18.88 14.99 -8.18
CA HIS A 243 18.92 14.80 -9.61
C HIS A 243 18.20 13.46 -9.91
N CYS A 244 17.16 13.47 -10.75
CA CYS A 244 16.43 12.26 -11.16
C CYS A 244 17.02 11.52 -12.37
N ILE A 245 17.44 10.26 -12.21
CA ILE A 245 18.10 9.48 -13.28
C ILE A 245 17.23 9.30 -14.54
N HIS A 246 15.90 9.41 -14.41
CA HIS A 246 14.95 9.20 -15.49
C HIS A 246 14.69 10.47 -16.31
N CYS A 247 14.19 11.54 -15.68
CA CYS A 247 13.79 12.77 -16.38
C CYS A 247 14.86 13.88 -16.37
N LYS A 248 15.98 13.63 -15.70
CA LYS A 248 17.11 14.56 -15.51
C LYS A 248 16.82 15.82 -14.68
N GLN A 249 15.59 16.01 -14.19
CA GLN A 249 15.17 17.18 -13.39
C GLN A 249 15.65 17.16 -11.92
N ASN A 250 15.42 18.29 -11.23
CA ASN A 250 15.85 18.57 -9.85
C ASN A 250 14.94 17.93 -8.79
N HIS A 251 14.90 16.61 -8.75
CA HIS A 251 14.24 15.83 -7.70
C HIS A 251 14.85 14.42 -7.59
N ALA A 252 14.51 13.67 -6.54
CA ALA A 252 15.00 12.30 -6.39
C ALA A 252 14.44 11.36 -7.47
N SER A 253 15.13 10.25 -7.75
CA SER A 253 14.71 9.32 -8.81
C SER A 253 13.42 8.55 -8.49
N ASP A 254 13.12 8.35 -7.21
CA ASP A 254 11.89 7.77 -6.69
C ASP A 254 10.80 8.81 -6.36
N ASP A 255 11.04 10.09 -6.65
CA ASP A 255 10.07 11.15 -6.40
C ASP A 255 8.80 10.98 -7.24
N MET A 256 7.66 11.12 -6.60
CA MET A 256 6.33 11.06 -7.20
C MET A 256 6.09 12.13 -8.26
N ARG A 257 6.93 13.18 -8.33
CA ARG A 257 6.86 14.26 -9.31
C ARG A 257 7.47 13.90 -10.67
N CYS A 258 8.33 12.89 -10.75
CA CYS A 258 9.01 12.46 -11.97
C CYS A 258 8.04 12.15 -13.12
N SER A 259 8.17 12.86 -14.26
CA SER A 259 7.32 12.67 -15.45
C SER A 259 7.44 11.25 -16.02
N GLU A 260 8.66 10.74 -16.14
CA GLU A 260 8.92 9.40 -16.68
C GLU A 260 8.27 8.30 -15.82
N VAL A 261 8.46 8.36 -14.50
CA VAL A 261 7.85 7.39 -13.57
C VAL A 261 6.33 7.51 -13.59
N LYS A 262 5.78 8.72 -13.70
CA LYS A 262 4.32 8.93 -13.85
C LYS A 262 3.78 8.32 -15.14
N ASN A 263 4.45 8.55 -16.27
CA ASN A 263 4.05 8.00 -17.57
C ASN A 263 4.08 6.48 -17.55
N LEU A 264 5.17 5.90 -17.03
CA LEU A 264 5.30 4.45 -16.89
C LEU A 264 4.22 3.86 -15.97
N ARG A 265 3.95 4.53 -14.84
CA ARG A 265 2.87 4.14 -13.93
C ARG A 265 1.51 4.14 -14.63
N ALA A 266 1.22 5.18 -15.42
CA ALA A 266 -0.01 5.29 -16.17
C ALA A 266 -0.14 4.22 -17.26
N ASN A 267 0.96 3.91 -17.96
CA ASN A 267 1.04 2.81 -18.94
C ASN A 267 0.78 1.45 -18.28
N LEU A 268 1.47 1.14 -17.18
CA LEU A 268 1.26 -0.07 -16.38
C LEU A 268 -0.19 -0.19 -15.93
N THR A 269 -0.75 0.88 -15.36
CA THR A 269 -2.14 0.90 -14.89
C THR A 269 -3.10 0.64 -16.05
N ARG A 270 -2.94 1.32 -17.21
CA ARG A 270 -3.79 1.08 -18.39
C ARG A 270 -3.71 -0.37 -18.89
N ARG A 271 -2.50 -0.95 -18.95
CA ARG A 271 -2.32 -2.36 -19.36
C ARG A 271 -3.06 -3.31 -18.41
N LEU A 272 -2.93 -3.13 -17.10
CA LEU A 272 -3.63 -3.96 -16.10
C LEU A 272 -5.15 -3.87 -16.22
N LEU A 273 -5.67 -2.65 -16.42
CA LEU A 273 -7.11 -2.43 -16.61
C LEU A 273 -7.63 -3.10 -17.88
N ASN A 274 -6.88 -2.99 -18.99
CA ASN A 274 -7.26 -3.60 -20.26
C ASN A 274 -7.13 -5.13 -20.23
N SER A 275 -6.13 -5.69 -19.56
CA SER A 275 -5.99 -7.14 -19.37
C SER A 275 -7.13 -7.74 -18.55
N ASN A 276 -7.65 -7.02 -17.56
CA ASN A 276 -8.77 -7.49 -16.74
C ASN A 276 -10.11 -7.48 -17.50
N ASN A 277 -10.30 -6.60 -18.47
CA ASN A 277 -11.51 -6.58 -19.30
C ASN A 277 -11.65 -7.81 -20.22
N GLY A 278 -10.55 -8.53 -20.51
CA GLY A 278 -10.58 -9.80 -21.24
C GLY A 278 -10.87 -11.03 -20.39
N LEU A 279 -10.94 -10.89 -19.06
CA LEU A 279 -11.13 -11.97 -18.09
C LEU A 279 -12.51 -11.96 -17.39
N ILE A 280 -13.43 -11.08 -17.83
CA ILE A 280 -14.77 -10.94 -17.25
C ILE A 280 -15.68 -12.17 -17.55
N SER A 281 -15.18 -13.20 -18.24
CA SER A 281 -15.91 -14.46 -18.49
C SER A 281 -15.51 -15.64 -17.60
N ALA A 282 -14.95 -15.41 -16.40
CA ALA A 282 -14.84 -16.49 -15.41
C ALA A 282 -14.93 -15.95 -13.98
N SER A 283 -15.94 -16.45 -13.26
CA SER A 283 -16.19 -16.32 -11.82
C SER A 283 -15.02 -16.84 -10.97
N SER A 284 -13.91 -16.11 -10.96
CA SER A 284 -12.82 -16.32 -10.01
C SER A 284 -12.24 -14.97 -9.63
N SER A 285 -12.29 -14.65 -8.34
CA SER A 285 -11.55 -13.52 -7.79
C SER A 285 -10.08 -13.68 -8.23
N PRO A 286 -9.46 -12.71 -8.92
CA PRO A 286 -8.07 -12.85 -9.33
C PRO A 286 -7.23 -13.05 -8.07
N GLY A 287 -6.69 -14.26 -7.93
CA GLY A 287 -5.96 -14.70 -6.76
C GLY A 287 -4.91 -13.68 -6.35
N TYR A 288 -4.85 -13.39 -5.06
CA TYR A 288 -3.84 -12.53 -4.48
C TYR A 288 -2.45 -13.14 -4.70
N LEU A 289 -1.73 -12.70 -5.73
CA LEU A 289 -0.33 -13.04 -5.97
C LEU A 289 0.55 -12.13 -5.13
N TYR A 290 0.65 -12.44 -3.84
CA TYR A 290 1.73 -11.89 -3.02
C TYR A 290 2.90 -12.85 -3.01
N ASP A 291 4.04 -12.28 -3.36
CA ASP A 291 5.33 -12.93 -3.26
C ASP A 291 6.22 -12.00 -2.44
N GLN A 292 6.55 -12.46 -1.23
CA GLN A 292 7.37 -11.73 -0.26
C GLN A 292 8.72 -11.32 -0.85
N SER A 293 9.24 -12.09 -1.80
CA SER A 293 10.52 -11.84 -2.44
C SER A 293 10.50 -10.66 -3.42
N ASN A 294 9.30 -10.20 -3.80
CA ASN A 294 9.07 -9.04 -4.67
C ASN A 294 8.94 -7.73 -3.89
N PHE A 295 8.99 -7.75 -2.56
CA PHE A 295 9.06 -6.54 -1.75
C PHE A 295 10.50 -6.37 -1.25
N PRO A 296 11.16 -5.23 -1.52
CA PRO A 296 12.46 -4.97 -0.92
C PRO A 296 12.30 -5.02 0.60
N ARG A 297 13.23 -5.69 1.29
CA ARG A 297 13.32 -5.58 2.75
C ARG A 297 13.33 -4.09 3.09
N LEU A 298 12.32 -3.62 3.82
CA LEU A 298 12.22 -2.21 4.20
C LEU A 298 13.55 -1.79 4.85
N PRO A 299 14.10 -0.62 4.48
CA PRO A 299 15.46 -0.24 4.84
C PRO A 299 15.67 -0.40 6.34
N TYR A 300 16.81 -1.00 6.71
CA TYR A 300 17.37 -0.78 8.03
C TYR A 300 17.72 0.70 8.09
N ALA A 301 17.05 1.46 8.96
CA ALA A 301 17.59 2.73 9.41
C ALA A 301 18.87 2.45 10.22
#